data_AF-A0AAW5UES9-F1
#
_entry.id   AF-A0AAW5UES9-F1
#
_cell.length_a   1.000
_cell.length_b   1.000
_cell.length_c   1.000
_cell.angle_alpha   90.00
_cell.angle_beta   90.00
_cell.angle_gamma   90.00
#
_symmetry.space_group_name_H-M   'P 1'
#
loop_
_entity.id
_entity.type
_entity.pdbx_description
1 polymer ?
#
loop_
_entity_poly.entity_id
_entity_poly.type
_entity_poly.pdbx_seq_one_letter_code
_entity_poly.pdbx_strand_id
1 'polypeptide(L)'
;MNIAEIEIKKKSNGKIQYLTEVLKEIPTNTILCKTLTGLGATYGEIKAKRHSIIIEPNKPVIVGKYNDSKHKGDNLFPVHEGIYSDDIVNYIENTFEYNSKHTGKNSNKYIKILTTPESFPKVKSAFEEVDYDIRFNCFLLYDECHKLVKDADYRNSISLPMDFFFQCQYKAMVSATPIEINDPRFEEQGFQIIKIKPTFDYKRDINLWVTNNLLQSTKEVLAKIEDKTCFLFCNSTDTIYALMKQLNLLDKSAVFLLR
;
A
#
# COMPACT_ATOMS: atom_id res chain seq x y z
N MET A 1 -2.88 18.83 -15.33
CA MET A 1 -3.88 17.99 -14.61
C MET A 1 -4.78 18.80 -13.67
N ASN A 2 -6.03 18.36 -13.43
CA ASN A 2 -6.95 18.99 -12.46
C ASN A 2 -6.60 18.58 -11.02
N ILE A 3 -6.76 19.49 -10.05
CA ILE A 3 -6.49 19.23 -8.63
C ILE A 3 -7.78 19.48 -7.82
N ALA A 4 -8.24 18.46 -7.11
CA ALA A 4 -9.34 18.56 -6.16
C ALA A 4 -8.82 18.34 -4.73
N GLU A 5 -9.41 19.04 -3.76
CA GLU A 5 -9.13 18.85 -2.34
C GLU A 5 -10.36 18.25 -1.65
N ILE A 6 -10.14 17.23 -0.82
CA ILE A 6 -11.16 16.64 0.05
C ILE A 6 -10.71 16.81 1.49
N GLU A 7 -11.55 17.45 2.29
CA GLU A 7 -11.28 17.65 3.70
C GLU A 7 -11.53 16.37 4.51
N ILE A 8 -10.60 16.05 5.41
CA ILE A 8 -10.80 15.05 6.46
C ILE A 8 -10.85 15.74 7.82
N LYS A 9 -11.82 15.35 8.64
CA LYS A 9 -12.06 15.91 9.97
C LYS A 9 -11.72 14.90 11.05
N LYS A 10 -11.46 15.43 12.25
CA LYS A 10 -11.39 14.64 13.48
C LYS A 10 -12.80 14.55 14.05
N LYS A 11 -13.27 13.32 14.30
CA LYS A 11 -14.58 13.07 14.91
C LYS A 11 -14.58 13.53 16.36
N SER A 12 -15.77 13.71 16.93
CA SER A 12 -15.97 14.09 18.33
C SER A 12 -15.29 13.14 19.33
N ASN A 13 -15.14 11.86 18.99
CA ASN A 13 -14.45 10.85 19.79
C ASN A 13 -12.92 10.84 19.61
N GLY A 14 -12.36 11.84 18.93
CA GLY A 14 -10.93 11.99 18.68
C GLY A 14 -10.36 11.12 17.55
N LYS A 15 -11.15 10.24 16.94
CA LYS A 15 -10.72 9.44 15.78
C LYS A 15 -10.75 10.25 14.50
N ILE A 16 -9.78 10.02 13.61
CA ILE A 16 -9.74 10.64 12.27
C ILE A 16 -10.77 9.92 11.38
N GLN A 17 -11.46 10.65 10.49
CA GLN A 17 -12.33 10.02 9.49
C GLN A 17 -11.54 9.11 8.55
N TYR A 18 -12.15 7.99 8.16
CA TYR A 18 -11.61 7.13 7.10
C TYR A 18 -11.93 7.71 5.73
N LEU A 19 -11.11 7.35 4.75
CA LEU A 19 -11.29 7.78 3.36
C LEU A 19 -12.67 7.38 2.82
N THR A 20 -13.15 6.19 3.14
CA THR A 20 -14.45 5.67 2.69
C THR A 20 -15.65 6.51 3.12
N GLU A 21 -15.49 7.38 4.13
CA GLU A 21 -16.54 8.29 4.60
C GLU A 21 -16.67 9.56 3.75
N VAL A 22 -15.59 9.94 3.05
CA VAL A 22 -15.52 11.17 2.25
C VAL A 22 -15.32 10.89 0.76
N LEU A 23 -14.82 9.69 0.42
CA LEU A 23 -14.57 9.19 -0.92
C LEU A 23 -14.95 7.71 -0.94
N LYS A 24 -16.14 7.41 -1.48
CA LYS A 24 -16.72 6.06 -1.46
C LYS A 24 -15.83 5.02 -2.16
N GLU A 25 -15.34 5.35 -3.34
CA GLU A 25 -14.42 4.54 -4.14
C GLU A 25 -13.40 5.46 -4.82
N ILE A 26 -12.19 4.96 -5.07
CA ILE A 26 -11.15 5.73 -5.75
C ILE A 26 -11.56 5.85 -7.24
N PRO A 27 -11.70 7.07 -7.79
CA PRO A 27 -12.05 7.22 -9.19
C PRO A 27 -10.92 6.75 -10.10
N THR A 28 -11.26 6.32 -11.31
CA THR A 28 -10.27 6.03 -12.35
C THR A 28 -9.48 7.28 -12.73
N ASN A 29 -8.25 7.08 -13.21
CA ASN A 29 -7.30 8.12 -13.60
C ASN A 29 -7.10 9.13 -12.47
N THR A 30 -6.90 8.62 -11.25
CA THR A 30 -6.71 9.45 -10.06
C THR A 30 -5.36 9.18 -9.42
N ILE A 31 -4.71 10.26 -9.01
CA ILE A 31 -3.56 10.24 -8.09
C ILE A 31 -4.08 10.76 -6.75
N LEU A 32 -4.32 9.84 -5.83
CA LEU A 32 -4.83 10.13 -4.50
C LEU A 32 -3.65 10.39 -3.54
N CYS A 33 -3.50 11.65 -3.15
CA CYS A 33 -2.53 12.11 -2.16
C CYS A 33 -3.19 12.10 -0.78
N LYS A 34 -2.95 11.06 0.02
CA LYS A 34 -3.59 10.85 1.33
C LYS A 34 -3.11 11.84 2.39
N THR A 35 -1.89 12.38 2.28
CA THR A 35 -1.21 13.28 3.26
C THR A 35 -0.98 12.65 4.64
N LEU A 36 -1.91 11.84 5.14
CA LEU A 36 -1.85 11.03 6.35
C LEU A 36 -1.81 9.54 5.97
N THR A 37 -1.00 8.79 6.71
CA THR A 37 -1.01 7.33 6.62
C THR A 37 -2.22 6.75 7.35
N GLY A 38 -2.62 5.52 7.01
CA GLY A 38 -3.66 4.81 7.75
C GLY A 38 -5.11 5.27 7.50
N LEU A 39 -5.37 6.13 6.51
CA LEU A 39 -6.73 6.57 6.15
C LEU A 39 -7.60 5.48 5.49
N GLY A 40 -7.04 4.30 5.21
CA GLY A 40 -7.80 3.15 4.73
C GLY A 40 -8.11 3.15 3.23
N ALA A 41 -7.23 3.70 2.38
CA ALA A 41 -7.42 3.63 0.92
C ALA A 41 -7.46 2.19 0.40
N THR A 42 -6.48 1.36 0.77
CA THR A 42 -6.48 -0.07 0.42
C THR A 42 -7.69 -0.79 0.97
N TYR A 43 -8.05 -0.48 2.22
CA TYR A 43 -9.20 -1.08 2.88
C TYR A 43 -10.49 -0.76 2.12
N GLY A 44 -10.66 0.49 1.68
CA GLY A 44 -11.76 0.91 0.83
C GLY A 44 -11.79 0.15 -0.49
N GLU A 45 -10.64 0.01 -1.15
CA GLU A 45 -10.56 -0.71 -2.43
C GLU A 45 -10.86 -2.21 -2.29
N ILE A 46 -10.38 -2.87 -1.23
CA ILE A 46 -10.70 -4.28 -0.95
C ILE A 46 -12.22 -4.48 -0.83
N LYS A 47 -12.95 -3.49 -0.30
CA LYS A 47 -14.41 -3.53 -0.13
C LYS A 47 -15.22 -2.95 -1.29
N ALA A 48 -14.56 -2.32 -2.27
CA ALA A 48 -15.23 -1.73 -3.43
C ALA A 48 -15.94 -2.81 -4.26
N LYS A 49 -17.08 -2.48 -4.86
CA LYS A 49 -17.90 -3.45 -5.61
C LYS A 49 -17.43 -3.60 -7.07
N ARG A 50 -16.14 -3.90 -7.25
CA ARG A 50 -15.44 -4.10 -8.52
C ARG A 50 -14.28 -5.07 -8.37
N HIS A 51 -13.83 -5.67 -9.47
CA HIS A 51 -12.59 -6.45 -9.46
C HIS A 51 -11.40 -5.51 -9.26
N SER A 52 -10.45 -5.89 -8.40
CA SER A 52 -9.31 -5.03 -8.08
C SER A 52 -8.02 -5.83 -7.97
N ILE A 53 -6.95 -5.28 -8.52
CA ILE A 53 -5.57 -5.73 -8.29
C ILE A 53 -4.83 -4.56 -7.65
N ILE A 54 -4.32 -4.79 -6.45
CA ILE A 54 -3.64 -3.77 -5.66
C ILE A 54 -2.17 -4.17 -5.56
N ILE A 55 -1.32 -3.30 -6.07
CA ILE A 55 0.13 -3.44 -5.99
C ILE A 55 0.62 -2.71 -4.74
N GLU A 56 1.21 -3.47 -3.82
CA GLU A 56 1.84 -2.98 -2.60
C GLU A 56 3.36 -3.03 -2.74
N PRO A 57 4.12 -2.12 -2.10
CA PRO A 57 5.56 -2.03 -2.30
C PRO A 57 6.35 -3.22 -1.75
N ASN A 58 5.80 -3.98 -0.80
CA ASN A 58 6.52 -5.10 -0.19
C ASN A 58 5.61 -6.18 0.42
N LYS A 59 6.21 -7.37 0.60
CA LYS A 59 5.56 -8.57 1.15
C LYS A 59 4.97 -8.37 2.57
N PRO A 60 5.67 -7.75 3.54
CA PRO A 60 5.11 -7.56 4.88
C PRO A 60 3.77 -6.81 4.90
N VAL A 61 3.58 -5.83 4.01
CA VAL A 61 2.33 -5.09 3.90
C VAL A 61 1.18 -5.99 3.41
N ILE A 62 1.45 -6.84 2.41
CA ILE A 62 0.47 -7.81 1.90
C ILE A 62 0.05 -8.80 2.99
N VAL A 63 1.04 -9.42 3.65
CA VAL A 63 0.81 -10.41 4.72
C VAL A 63 0.04 -9.78 5.89
N GLY A 64 0.42 -8.56 6.28
CA GLY A 64 -0.27 -7.81 7.33
C GLY A 64 -1.74 -7.52 7.00
N LYS A 65 -2.03 -7.15 5.74
CA LYS A 65 -3.40 -6.87 5.29
C LYS A 65 -4.24 -8.14 5.17
N TYR A 66 -3.69 -9.21 4.59
CA TYR A 66 -4.39 -10.49 4.46
C TYR A 66 -4.75 -11.12 5.80
N ASN A 67 -3.84 -11.05 6.79
CA ASN A 67 -4.07 -11.61 8.12
C ASN A 67 -4.94 -10.73 9.02
N ASP A 68 -5.30 -9.50 8.63
CA ASP A 68 -6.19 -8.66 9.42
C ASP A 68 -7.60 -9.29 9.44
N SER A 69 -8.10 -9.53 10.65
CA SER A 69 -9.45 -10.03 10.94
C SER A 69 -10.57 -9.32 10.15
N LYS A 70 -10.39 -8.04 9.80
CA LYS A 70 -11.37 -7.24 9.03
C LYS A 70 -11.58 -7.72 7.59
N HIS A 71 -10.65 -8.52 7.06
CA HIS A 71 -10.66 -9.02 5.70
C HIS A 71 -11.00 -10.51 5.58
N LYS A 72 -11.26 -11.21 6.70
CA LYS A 72 -11.61 -12.65 6.70
C LYS A 72 -12.84 -13.01 5.86
N GLY A 73 -13.78 -12.08 5.69
CA GLY A 73 -14.98 -12.27 4.87
C GLY A 73 -14.88 -11.70 3.45
N ASP A 74 -13.78 -11.01 3.13
CA ASP A 74 -13.55 -10.47 1.80
C ASP A 74 -12.93 -11.57 0.91
N ASN A 75 -13.19 -11.53 -0.40
CA ASN A 75 -12.62 -12.50 -1.35
C ASN A 75 -11.16 -12.16 -1.70
N LEU A 76 -10.33 -11.90 -0.69
CA LEU A 76 -8.98 -11.37 -0.80
C LEU A 76 -7.95 -12.48 -1.03
N PHE A 77 -7.11 -12.34 -2.06
CA PHE A 77 -6.06 -13.29 -2.39
C PHE A 77 -4.68 -12.62 -2.37
N PRO A 78 -3.77 -13.01 -1.44
CA PRO A 78 -2.43 -12.47 -1.37
C PRO A 78 -1.49 -13.24 -2.31
N VAL A 79 -0.84 -12.52 -3.23
CA VAL A 79 0.16 -13.07 -4.14
C VAL A 79 1.53 -12.60 -3.68
N HIS A 80 2.30 -13.53 -3.14
CA HIS A 80 3.68 -13.34 -2.73
C HIS A 80 4.50 -14.61 -3.05
N GLU A 81 5.77 -14.63 -2.66
CA GLU A 81 6.63 -15.81 -2.76
C GLU A 81 5.95 -17.08 -2.21
N GLY A 82 6.00 -18.17 -2.96
CA GLY A 82 5.31 -19.43 -2.67
C GLY A 82 3.94 -19.59 -3.34
N ILE A 83 3.38 -18.52 -3.93
CA ILE A 83 2.16 -18.56 -4.76
C ILE A 83 2.55 -18.60 -6.24
N TYR A 84 1.91 -19.48 -7.00
CA TYR A 84 2.15 -19.71 -8.44
C TYR A 84 0.93 -19.31 -9.27
N SER A 85 1.08 -19.28 -10.60
CA SER A 85 0.00 -18.89 -11.52
C SER A 85 -1.24 -19.78 -11.35
N ASP A 86 -1.05 -21.10 -11.23
CA ASP A 86 -2.14 -22.07 -11.04
C ASP A 86 -2.98 -21.79 -9.79
N ASP A 87 -2.35 -21.34 -8.69
CA ASP A 87 -3.08 -20.97 -7.47
C ASP A 87 -4.00 -19.76 -7.72
N ILE A 88 -3.54 -18.82 -8.55
CA ILE A 88 -4.29 -17.61 -8.92
C ILE A 88 -5.43 -17.97 -9.88
N VAL A 89 -5.17 -18.84 -10.87
CA VAL A 89 -6.17 -19.38 -11.80
C VAL A 89 -7.30 -20.04 -11.02
N ASN A 90 -6.95 -20.99 -10.14
CA ASN A 90 -7.91 -21.67 -9.28
C ASN A 90 -8.75 -20.68 -8.47
N TYR A 91 -8.14 -19.64 -7.90
CA TYR A 91 -8.86 -18.61 -7.16
C TYR A 91 -9.84 -17.81 -8.05
N ILE A 92 -9.45 -17.45 -9.26
CA ILE A 92 -10.29 -16.72 -10.21
C ILE A 92 -11.48 -17.58 -10.66
N GLU A 93 -11.22 -18.83 -11.08
CA GLU A 93 -12.26 -19.77 -11.51
C GLU A 93 -13.26 -20.05 -10.39
N ASN A 94 -12.79 -20.30 -9.17
CA ASN A 94 -13.67 -20.45 -8.00
C ASN A 94 -14.54 -19.21 -7.75
N THR A 95 -14.01 -18.01 -8.03
CA THR A 95 -14.78 -16.77 -7.93
C THR A 95 -15.89 -16.72 -8.98
N PHE A 96 -15.58 -17.08 -10.23
CA PHE A 96 -16.57 -17.13 -11.31
C PHE A 96 -17.63 -18.22 -11.10
N GLU A 97 -17.22 -19.41 -10.67
CA GLU A 97 -18.13 -20.52 -10.35
C GLU A 97 -19.07 -20.16 -9.18
N TYR A 98 -18.54 -19.52 -8.14
CA TYR A 98 -19.37 -19.03 -7.05
C TYR A 98 -20.44 -18.06 -7.55
N ASN A 99 -20.04 -17.11 -8.41
CA ASN A 99 -20.96 -16.10 -8.96
C ASN A 99 -22.00 -16.70 -9.91
N SER A 100 -21.66 -17.72 -10.70
CA SER A 100 -22.63 -18.39 -11.58
C SER A 100 -23.72 -19.12 -10.80
N LYS A 101 -23.40 -19.62 -9.60
CA LYS A 101 -24.33 -20.30 -8.68
C LYS A 101 -25.17 -19.35 -7.81
N HIS A 102 -24.79 -18.08 -7.69
CA HIS A 102 -25.43 -17.12 -6.77
C HIS A 102 -25.84 -15.83 -7.49
N THR A 103 -27.06 -15.78 -8.01
CA THR A 103 -27.59 -14.71 -8.88
C THR A 103 -28.33 -13.58 -8.13
N GLY A 104 -28.14 -13.44 -6.82
CA GLY A 104 -28.79 -12.43 -5.99
C GLY A 104 -28.12 -11.04 -6.07
N LYS A 105 -28.90 -9.97 -5.87
CA LYS A 105 -28.47 -8.56 -6.02
C LYS A 105 -27.34 -8.09 -5.06
N ASN A 106 -26.83 -8.96 -4.18
CA ASN A 106 -25.71 -8.69 -3.26
C ASN A 106 -24.87 -9.96 -2.98
N SER A 107 -24.94 -10.99 -3.82
CA SER A 107 -24.18 -12.23 -3.60
C SER A 107 -22.87 -12.30 -4.37
N ASN A 108 -22.63 -11.44 -5.38
CA ASN A 108 -21.43 -11.55 -6.19
C ASN A 108 -20.16 -11.27 -5.39
N LYS A 109 -19.20 -12.19 -5.51
CA LYS A 109 -17.81 -11.99 -5.10
C LYS A 109 -17.07 -11.25 -6.21
N TYR A 110 -16.19 -10.36 -5.78
CA TYR A 110 -15.26 -9.69 -6.68
C TYR A 110 -13.85 -10.26 -6.45
N ILE A 111 -13.12 -10.49 -7.54
CA ILE A 111 -11.67 -10.67 -7.51
C ILE A 111 -10.99 -9.51 -6.77
N LYS A 112 -10.18 -9.82 -5.76
CA LYS A 112 -9.39 -8.89 -4.95
C LYS A 112 -8.00 -9.48 -4.74
N ILE A 113 -7.03 -9.02 -5.52
CA ILE A 113 -5.65 -9.50 -5.44
C ILE A 113 -4.75 -8.44 -4.80
N LEU A 114 -3.98 -8.83 -3.80
CA LEU A 114 -2.85 -8.04 -3.29
C LEU A 114 -1.55 -8.65 -3.80
N THR A 115 -0.69 -7.88 -4.44
CA THR A 115 0.57 -8.41 -5.00
C THR A 115 1.70 -7.40 -4.92
N THR A 116 2.94 -7.85 -5.08
CA THR A 116 4.11 -6.96 -5.23
C THR A 116 4.40 -6.74 -6.72
N PRO A 117 5.15 -5.69 -7.09
CA PRO A 117 5.58 -5.50 -8.48
C PRO A 117 6.28 -6.74 -9.05
N GLU A 118 7.10 -7.41 -8.26
CA GLU A 118 7.86 -8.60 -8.67
C GLU A 118 6.97 -9.83 -8.88
N SER A 119 5.86 -9.92 -8.15
CA SER A 119 4.92 -11.05 -8.27
C SER A 119 3.78 -10.76 -9.26
N PHE A 120 3.62 -9.52 -9.71
CA PHE A 120 2.59 -9.11 -10.66
C PHE A 120 2.61 -9.87 -12.01
N PRO A 121 3.78 -10.24 -12.59
CA PRO A 121 3.80 -11.05 -13.81
C PRO A 121 3.02 -12.36 -13.70
N LYS A 122 3.03 -13.02 -12.53
CA LYS A 122 2.25 -14.25 -12.27
C LYS A 122 0.75 -13.99 -12.34
N VAL A 123 0.32 -12.83 -11.82
CA VAL A 123 -1.07 -12.39 -11.90
C VAL A 123 -1.47 -12.20 -13.36
N LYS A 124 -0.64 -11.53 -14.18
CA LYS A 124 -0.95 -11.38 -15.61
C LYS A 124 -1.11 -12.73 -16.31
N SER A 125 -0.15 -13.65 -16.10
CA SER A 125 -0.20 -14.99 -16.72
C SER A 125 -1.46 -15.75 -16.33
N ALA A 126 -1.87 -15.70 -15.06
CA ALA A 126 -3.10 -16.35 -14.61
C ALA A 126 -4.37 -15.75 -15.25
N PHE A 127 -4.43 -14.42 -15.43
CA PHE A 127 -5.55 -13.77 -16.12
C PHE A 127 -5.58 -14.05 -17.63
N GLU A 128 -4.41 -14.16 -18.26
CA GLU A 128 -4.29 -14.59 -19.66
C GLU A 128 -4.80 -16.03 -19.85
N GLU A 129 -4.50 -16.92 -18.91
CA GLU A 129 -4.93 -18.33 -18.97
C GLU A 129 -6.45 -18.50 -18.88
N VAL A 130 -7.13 -17.72 -18.04
CA VAL A 130 -8.60 -17.73 -17.91
C VAL A 130 -9.32 -16.84 -18.94
N ASP A 131 -8.60 -16.31 -19.93
CA ASP A 131 -9.12 -15.40 -20.97
C ASP A 131 -9.87 -14.19 -20.39
N TYR A 132 -9.35 -13.61 -19.31
CA TYR A 132 -9.96 -12.46 -18.63
C TYR A 132 -9.00 -11.27 -18.62
N ASP A 133 -9.24 -10.28 -19.48
CA ASP A 133 -8.29 -9.18 -19.64
C ASP A 133 -8.32 -8.18 -18.47
N ILE A 134 -7.23 -8.11 -17.70
CA ILE A 134 -7.05 -7.16 -16.59
C ILE A 134 -7.32 -5.72 -17.05
N ARG A 135 -6.91 -5.35 -18.26
CA ARG A 135 -6.95 -3.97 -18.76
C ARG A 135 -8.37 -3.41 -18.81
N PHE A 136 -9.36 -4.26 -19.06
CA PHE A 136 -10.76 -3.85 -19.22
C PHE A 136 -11.66 -4.29 -18.08
N ASN A 137 -11.23 -5.27 -17.27
CA ASN A 137 -12.10 -5.88 -16.28
C ASN A 137 -11.73 -5.58 -14.83
N CYS A 138 -10.50 -5.13 -14.55
CA CYS A 138 -10.00 -4.93 -13.20
C CYS A 138 -9.61 -3.48 -12.95
N PHE A 139 -9.80 -3.03 -11.71
CA PHE A 139 -9.24 -1.78 -11.19
C PHE A 139 -7.81 -2.02 -10.71
N LEU A 140 -6.83 -1.43 -11.39
CA LEU A 140 -5.41 -1.52 -11.02
C LEU A 140 -5.02 -0.36 -10.09
N LEU A 141 -4.69 -0.67 -8.85
CA LEU A 141 -4.30 0.30 -7.83
C LEU A 141 -2.81 0.15 -7.49
N TYR A 142 -2.02 1.20 -7.68
CA TYR A 142 -0.67 1.28 -7.09
C TYR A 142 -0.73 2.01 -5.75
N ASP A 143 -0.55 1.29 -4.65
CA ASP A 143 -0.50 1.89 -3.31
C ASP A 143 0.93 2.21 -2.88
N GLU A 144 1.07 3.24 -2.05
CA GLU A 144 2.36 3.77 -1.59
C GLU A 144 3.38 4.02 -2.72
N CYS A 145 2.88 4.50 -3.87
CA CYS A 145 3.65 4.55 -5.13
C CYS A 145 4.85 5.50 -5.13
N HIS A 146 4.97 6.42 -4.17
CA HIS A 146 6.19 7.22 -3.98
C HIS A 146 7.43 6.36 -3.67
N LYS A 147 7.27 5.15 -3.11
CA LYS A 147 8.37 4.19 -2.96
C LYS A 147 8.72 3.55 -4.29
N LEU A 148 7.70 3.14 -5.05
CA LEU A 148 7.87 2.52 -6.37
C LEU A 148 8.57 3.45 -7.37
N VAL A 149 8.26 4.75 -7.33
CA VAL A 149 8.89 5.75 -8.20
C VAL A 149 10.33 6.07 -7.76
N LYS A 150 10.63 6.16 -6.45
CA LYS A 150 12.02 6.38 -5.98
C LYS A 150 12.93 5.18 -6.22
N ASP A 151 12.40 3.97 -6.08
CA ASP A 151 13.14 2.74 -6.39
C ASP A 151 13.34 2.58 -7.91
N ALA A 152 12.50 3.21 -8.74
CA ALA A 152 12.66 3.29 -10.21
C ALA A 152 13.89 4.10 -10.62
N ASP A 153 14.13 5.22 -9.95
CA ASP A 153 15.32 6.03 -10.23
C ASP A 153 16.62 5.27 -9.85
N TYR A 154 16.53 4.26 -8.98
CA TYR A 154 17.64 3.39 -8.57
C TYR A 154 17.78 2.11 -9.40
N ARG A 155 16.69 1.63 -10.01
CA ARG A 155 16.65 0.47 -10.91
C ARG A 155 16.27 0.95 -12.30
N ASN A 156 17.23 0.97 -13.23
CA ASN A 156 17.07 1.29 -14.67
C ASN A 156 16.03 0.42 -15.45
N SER A 157 15.00 -0.15 -14.81
CA SER A 157 14.04 -1.09 -15.39
C SER A 157 12.59 -0.94 -14.92
N ILE A 158 12.15 0.20 -14.37
CA ILE A 158 10.71 0.43 -14.05
C ILE A 158 9.92 1.00 -15.25
N SER A 159 10.38 0.80 -16.49
CA SER A 159 9.52 1.07 -17.66
C SER A 159 8.35 0.07 -17.76
N LEU A 160 8.55 -1.18 -17.36
CA LEU A 160 7.57 -2.26 -17.59
C LEU A 160 6.27 -2.22 -16.75
N PRO A 161 6.26 -1.80 -15.47
CA PRO A 161 5.00 -1.69 -14.72
C PRO A 161 4.14 -0.49 -15.14
N MET A 162 4.75 0.60 -15.62
CA MET A 162 4.01 1.82 -15.94
C MET A 162 3.33 1.76 -17.31
N ASP A 163 3.95 1.12 -18.30
CA ASP A 163 3.33 0.95 -19.62
C ASP A 163 2.04 0.13 -19.53
N PHE A 164 2.08 -0.99 -18.81
CA PHE A 164 0.89 -1.80 -18.56
C PHE A 164 -0.14 -1.05 -17.72
N PHE A 165 0.30 -0.28 -16.72
CA PHE A 165 -0.60 0.59 -15.96
C PHE A 165 -1.36 1.53 -16.90
N PHE A 166 -0.69 2.22 -17.82
CA PHE A 166 -1.36 3.13 -18.75
C PHE A 166 -2.27 2.44 -19.79
N GLN A 167 -2.09 1.14 -20.04
CA GLN A 167 -3.01 0.35 -20.87
C GLN A 167 -4.31 -0.03 -20.14
N CYS A 168 -4.33 0.00 -18.80
CA CYS A 168 -5.52 -0.34 -18.04
C CYS A 168 -6.56 0.78 -18.10
N GLN A 169 -7.81 0.42 -18.38
CA GLN A 169 -8.94 1.34 -18.41
C GLN A 169 -9.25 1.89 -17.02
N TYR A 170 -9.27 1.02 -16.00
CA TYR A 170 -9.57 1.40 -14.63
C TYR A 170 -8.31 1.34 -13.77
N LYS A 171 -7.80 2.50 -13.37
CA LYS A 171 -6.52 2.60 -12.67
C LYS A 171 -6.42 3.82 -11.77
N ALA A 172 -5.65 3.71 -10.70
CA ALA A 172 -5.31 4.84 -9.86
C ALA A 172 -3.99 4.60 -9.10
N MET A 173 -3.44 5.70 -8.59
CA MET A 173 -2.26 5.71 -7.75
C MET A 173 -2.60 6.32 -6.40
N VAL A 174 -1.99 5.79 -5.34
CA VAL A 174 -2.18 6.29 -3.98
C VAL A 174 -0.81 6.55 -3.36
N SER A 175 -0.64 7.74 -2.80
CA SER A 175 0.61 8.14 -2.16
C SER A 175 0.37 8.90 -0.86
N ALA A 176 1.26 8.69 0.12
CA ALA A 176 1.30 9.48 1.34
C ALA A 176 1.99 10.84 1.12
N THR A 177 2.93 10.94 0.17
CA THR A 177 3.64 12.17 -0.17
C THR A 177 3.20 12.69 -1.54
N PRO A 178 3.26 14.01 -1.77
CA PRO A 178 3.18 14.56 -3.12
C PRO A 178 4.21 13.86 -4.03
N ILE A 179 3.80 13.50 -5.24
CA ILE A 179 4.67 12.91 -6.27
C ILE A 179 4.86 13.96 -7.35
N GLU A 180 6.11 14.20 -7.75
CA GLU A 180 6.40 14.95 -8.96
C GLU A 180 6.15 14.05 -10.17
N ILE A 181 5.22 14.45 -11.03
CA ILE A 181 4.74 13.66 -12.14
C ILE A 181 5.19 14.35 -13.43
N ASN A 182 6.15 13.75 -14.12
CA ASN A 182 6.73 14.29 -15.35
C ASN A 182 6.36 13.47 -16.60
N ASP A 183 5.58 12.39 -16.45
CA ASP A 183 5.17 11.55 -17.58
C ASP A 183 3.92 12.16 -18.28
N PRO A 184 3.99 12.47 -19.59
CA PRO A 184 2.92 13.15 -20.31
C PRO A 184 1.62 12.34 -20.36
N ARG A 185 1.69 11.00 -20.23
CA ARG A 185 0.51 10.11 -20.29
C ARG A 185 -0.50 10.39 -19.19
N PHE A 186 -0.06 10.97 -18.06
CA PHE A 186 -0.99 11.40 -17.02
C PHE A 186 -1.89 12.53 -17.52
N GLU A 187 -1.35 13.49 -18.26
CA GLU A 187 -2.15 14.59 -18.82
C GLU A 187 -3.01 14.11 -20.00
N GLU A 188 -2.41 13.33 -20.91
CA GLU A 188 -3.08 12.78 -22.09
C GLU A 188 -4.28 11.90 -21.73
N GLN A 189 -4.18 11.12 -20.65
CA GLN A 189 -5.27 10.28 -20.16
C GLN A 189 -6.20 10.97 -19.14
N GLY A 190 -6.04 12.29 -18.97
CA GLY A 190 -6.94 13.10 -18.15
C GLY A 190 -6.89 12.77 -16.66
N PHE A 191 -5.70 12.50 -16.11
CA PHE A 191 -5.57 12.24 -14.69
C PHE A 191 -5.92 13.48 -13.85
N GLN A 192 -6.53 13.21 -12.70
CA GLN A 192 -6.77 14.19 -11.65
C GLN A 192 -5.96 13.85 -10.41
N ILE A 193 -5.60 14.89 -9.65
CA ILE A 193 -4.98 14.77 -8.35
C ILE A 193 -6.04 15.05 -7.30
N ILE A 194 -6.31 14.09 -6.42
CA ILE A 194 -7.17 14.28 -5.26
C ILE A 194 -6.28 14.38 -4.03
N LYS A 195 -6.25 15.54 -3.40
CA LYS A 195 -5.49 15.78 -2.17
C LYS A 195 -6.41 15.68 -0.96
N ILE A 196 -6.08 14.78 -0.04
CA ILE A 196 -6.73 14.72 1.25
C ILE A 196 -6.10 15.74 2.17
N LYS A 197 -6.91 16.65 2.68
CA LYS A 197 -6.49 17.77 3.50
C LYS A 197 -7.06 17.65 4.92
N PRO A 198 -6.21 17.37 5.92
CA PRO A 198 -6.66 17.39 7.31
C PRO A 198 -7.06 18.81 7.70
N THR A 199 -8.21 18.95 8.35
CA THR A 199 -8.72 20.22 8.91
C THR A 199 -8.27 20.47 10.34
N PHE A 200 -7.34 19.65 10.83
CA PHE A 200 -6.79 19.67 12.18
C PHE A 200 -5.27 19.61 12.11
N ASP A 201 -4.61 20.10 13.17
CA ASP A 201 -3.15 19.95 13.26
C ASP A 201 -2.79 18.48 13.53
N TYR A 202 -1.94 17.96 12.65
CA TYR A 202 -1.44 16.59 12.68
C TYR A 202 0.09 16.57 12.78
N LYS A 203 0.74 17.74 12.87
CA LYS A 203 2.18 17.81 13.12
C LYS A 203 2.47 17.16 14.45
N ARG A 204 3.54 16.38 14.46
CA ARG A 204 4.09 15.81 15.69
C ARG A 204 5.33 16.59 16.05
N ASP A 205 5.48 16.89 17.32
CA ASP A 205 6.72 17.44 17.84
C ASP A 205 7.83 16.41 17.64
N ILE A 206 8.88 16.82 16.94
CA ILE A 206 10.07 16.01 16.70
C ILE A 206 11.19 16.60 17.52
N ASN A 207 11.82 15.77 18.35
CA ASN A 207 13.03 16.14 19.07
C ASN A 207 14.25 15.76 18.23
N LEU A 208 15.00 16.76 17.77
CA LEU A 208 16.27 16.56 17.07
C LEU A 208 17.43 16.62 18.06
N TRP A 209 18.18 15.52 18.16
CA TRP A 209 19.38 15.42 18.98
C TRP A 209 20.60 15.33 18.07
N VAL A 210 21.39 16.40 18.00
CA VAL A 210 22.67 16.38 17.28
C VAL A 210 23.73 15.78 18.21
N THR A 211 24.40 14.71 17.77
CA THR A 211 25.40 14.01 18.56
C THR A 211 26.54 13.48 17.69
N ASN A 212 27.74 13.44 18.25
CA ASN A 212 28.90 12.72 17.72
C ASN A 212 29.12 11.38 18.43
N ASN A 213 28.33 11.08 19.47
CA ASN A 213 28.37 9.84 20.23
C ASN A 213 26.97 9.20 20.27
N LEU A 214 26.68 8.42 19.22
CA LEU A 214 25.39 7.76 19.03
C LEU A 214 25.03 6.85 20.21
N LEU A 215 26.00 6.09 20.75
CA LEU A 215 25.74 5.14 21.83
C LEU A 215 25.24 5.84 23.09
N GLN A 216 25.97 6.86 23.54
CA GLN A 216 25.65 7.58 24.77
C GLN A 216 24.29 8.28 24.63
N SER A 217 24.07 8.98 23.52
CA SER A 217 22.80 9.67 23.28
C SER A 217 21.62 8.68 23.18
N THR A 218 21.81 7.53 22.52
CA THR A 218 20.77 6.50 22.44
C THR A 218 20.44 5.95 23.83
N LYS A 219 21.45 5.70 24.67
CA LYS A 219 21.28 5.25 26.06
C LYS A 219 20.45 6.24 26.89
N GLU A 220 20.81 7.53 26.81
CA GLU A 220 20.12 8.59 27.54
C GLU A 220 18.68 8.80 27.06
N VAL A 221 18.45 8.69 25.75
CA VAL A 221 17.11 8.77 25.18
C VAL A 221 16.27 7.58 25.61
N LEU A 222 16.77 6.35 25.47
CA LEU A 222 16.03 5.15 25.88
C LEU A 222 15.73 5.12 27.37
N ALA A 223 16.65 5.61 28.22
CA ALA A 223 16.41 5.71 29.67
C ALA A 223 15.24 6.64 30.03
N LYS A 224 14.90 7.62 29.17
CA LYS A 224 13.77 8.54 29.39
C LYS A 224 12.42 7.98 28.93
N ILE A 225 12.41 6.86 28.18
CA ILE A 225 11.21 6.33 27.52
C ILE A 225 10.71 5.06 28.24
N GLU A 226 10.90 4.97 29.57
CA GLU A 226 10.58 3.80 30.42
C GLU A 226 9.33 3.00 29.95
N ASP A 227 9.49 1.68 29.85
CA ASP A 227 8.46 0.67 29.55
C ASP A 227 7.66 0.82 28.23
N LYS A 228 8.25 1.40 27.18
CA LYS A 228 7.63 1.41 25.84
C LYS A 228 8.42 0.63 24.80
N THR A 229 7.70 -0.07 23.93
CA THR A 229 8.25 -0.63 22.70
C THR A 229 8.73 0.49 21.78
N CYS A 230 10.02 0.50 21.47
CA CYS A 230 10.66 1.49 20.61
C CYS A 230 11.03 0.88 19.26
N PHE A 231 10.83 1.63 18.18
CA PHE A 231 11.34 1.29 16.86
C PHE A 231 12.57 2.14 16.57
N LEU A 232 13.70 1.50 16.34
CA LEU A 232 14.97 2.14 16.00
C LEU A 232 15.27 1.89 14.53
N PHE A 233 15.38 2.96 13.75
CA PHE A 233 15.74 2.89 12.33
C PHE A 233 17.20 3.29 12.17
N CYS A 234 18.03 2.35 11.73
CA CYS A 234 19.46 2.54 11.51
C CYS A 234 19.79 2.20 10.05
N ASN A 235 20.78 2.89 9.48
CA ASN A 235 21.23 2.67 8.11
C ASN A 235 22.39 1.66 7.98
N SER A 236 22.86 1.07 9.08
CA SER A 236 24.00 0.16 9.12
C SER A 236 23.74 -1.01 10.07
N THR A 237 23.98 -2.22 9.59
CA THR A 237 23.90 -3.46 10.40
C THR A 237 24.91 -3.49 11.52
N ASP A 238 26.11 -2.95 11.28
CA ASP A 238 27.16 -2.85 12.29
C ASP A 238 26.75 -1.92 13.42
N THR A 239 26.10 -0.80 13.07
CA THR A 239 25.55 0.15 14.06
C THR A 239 24.45 -0.52 14.90
N ILE A 240 23.55 -1.27 14.28
CA ILE A 240 22.50 -2.03 14.98
C ILE A 240 23.13 -2.99 15.98
N TYR A 241 24.09 -3.82 15.53
CA TYR A 241 24.75 -4.79 16.39
C TYR A 241 25.52 -4.12 17.54
N ALA A 242 26.26 -3.04 17.25
CA ALA A 242 27.01 -2.29 18.26
C ALA A 242 26.07 -1.72 19.33
N LEU A 243 24.97 -1.07 18.94
CA LEU A 243 23.96 -0.54 19.86
C LEU A 243 23.34 -1.66 20.71
N MET A 244 22.91 -2.76 20.08
CA MET A 244 22.29 -3.87 20.81
C MET A 244 23.25 -4.51 21.82
N LYS A 245 24.51 -4.71 21.42
CA LYS A 245 25.54 -5.31 22.29
C LYS A 245 25.91 -4.38 23.44
N GLN A 246 26.21 -3.12 23.14
CA GLN A 246 26.70 -2.18 24.15
C GLN A 246 25.61 -1.70 25.12
N LEU A 247 24.35 -1.74 24.70
CA LEU A 247 23.20 -1.41 25.56
C LEU A 247 22.59 -2.66 26.24
N ASN A 248 23.18 -3.85 26.05
CA ASN A 248 22.66 -5.13 26.57
C ASN A 248 21.19 -5.38 26.17
N LEU A 249 20.86 -5.10 24.90
CA LEU A 249 19.52 -5.24 24.33
C LEU A 249 19.37 -6.45 23.39
N LEU A 250 20.40 -7.31 23.28
CA LEU A 250 20.39 -8.46 22.37
C LEU A 250 19.17 -9.38 22.60
N ASP A 251 18.90 -9.72 23.87
CA ASP A 251 17.78 -10.61 24.23
C ASP A 251 16.41 -9.89 24.31
N LYS A 252 16.40 -8.57 24.11
CA LYS A 252 15.22 -7.71 24.25
C LYS A 252 14.80 -7.06 22.94
N SER A 253 15.49 -7.36 21.84
CA SER A 253 15.28 -6.70 20.55
C SER A 253 15.12 -7.71 19.42
N ALA A 254 14.33 -7.34 18.43
CA ALA A 254 14.24 -8.06 17.15
C ALA A 254 14.76 -7.16 16.03
N VAL A 255 15.57 -7.71 15.13
CA VAL A 255 16.12 -6.99 13.98
C VAL A 255 15.35 -7.37 12.73
N PHE A 256 14.84 -6.36 12.03
CA PHE A 256 14.17 -6.51 10.74
C PHE A 256 15.00 -5.81 9.68
N LEU A 257 15.55 -6.59 8.75
CA LEU A 257 16.28 -6.04 7.61
C LEU A 257 15.30 -5.88 6.45
N LEU A 258 15.09 -4.62 6.03
CA LEU A 258 14.41 -4.30 4.78
C LEU A 258 15.46 -4.45 3.67
N ARG A 259 15.35 -5.55 2.90
CA ARG A 259 16.06 -5.72 1.62
C ARG A 259 15.17 -5.26 0.48
#